data_AF-A0A420IH35-F1
#
_entry.id   AF-A0A420IH35-F1
#
_cell.length_a   1.000
_cell.length_b   1.000
_cell.length_c   1.000
_cell.angle_alpha   90.00
_cell.angle_beta   90.00
_cell.angle_gamma   90.00
#
_symmetry.space_group_name_H-M   'P 1'
#
loop_
_entity.id
_entity.type
_entity.pdbx_description
1 polymer ?
#
loop_
_entity_poly.entity_id
_entity_poly.type
_entity_poly.pdbx_seq_one_letter_code
_entity_poly.pdbx_strand_id
1 'polypeptide(L)'
;MNNSIWLEENEAIIRKKGQGGSLMVSDLVFPCHGSLKLDENLTKELGLHVDASGIIESGKNADGYWKGDYKVRQRTKKALPIFEGLHLRYTGDFF
;
A
#
# COMPACT_ATOMS: atom_id res chain seq x y z
N MET A 1 8.37 -35.08 14.66
CA MET A 1 6.96 -35.40 14.36
C MET A 1 6.91 -35.98 12.96
N ASN A 2 6.44 -37.22 12.81
CA ASN A 2 6.36 -37.92 11.53
C ASN A 2 5.01 -37.56 10.88
N ASN A 3 5.03 -36.75 9.80
CA ASN A 3 3.82 -36.41 9.04
C ASN A 3 3.77 -37.24 7.75
N SER A 4 3.27 -38.46 7.86
CA SER A 4 2.94 -39.30 6.70
C SER A 4 1.57 -38.88 6.16
N ILE A 5 1.47 -38.59 4.86
CA ILE A 5 0.23 -38.22 4.18
C ILE A 5 -0.08 -39.31 3.16
N TRP A 6 -1.29 -39.86 3.19
CA TRP A 6 -1.77 -40.81 2.19
C TRP A 6 -2.23 -40.05 0.95
N LEU A 7 -1.78 -40.47 -0.23
CA LEU A 7 -2.13 -39.88 -1.52
C LEU A 7 -2.58 -40.97 -2.48
N GLU A 8 -3.60 -40.67 -3.28
CA GLU A 8 -3.99 -41.53 -4.38
C GLU A 8 -3.01 -41.43 -5.56
N GLU A 9 -2.97 -42.49 -6.35
CA GLU A 9 -2.12 -42.59 -7.53
C GLU A 9 -2.55 -41.52 -8.56
N ASN A 10 -1.63 -40.60 -8.89
CA ASN A 10 -1.82 -39.40 -9.74
C ASN A 10 -2.37 -38.14 -9.07
N GLU A 11 -2.51 -38.08 -7.74
CA GLU A 11 -2.75 -36.81 -7.04
C GLU A 11 -1.44 -36.02 -6.83
N ALA A 12 -1.43 -34.76 -7.25
CA ALA A 12 -0.38 -33.81 -6.88
C ALA A 12 -0.69 -33.20 -5.51
N ILE A 13 0.22 -33.33 -4.53
CA ILE A 13 0.15 -32.56 -3.28
C ILE A 13 0.39 -31.09 -3.62
N ILE A 14 -0.67 -30.32 -3.85
CA ILE A 14 -0.57 -28.88 -3.71
C ILE A 14 -0.44 -28.63 -2.21
N ARG A 15 0.77 -28.28 -1.75
CA ARG A 15 0.96 -27.82 -0.37
C ARG A 15 -0.08 -26.73 -0.11
N LYS A 16 -0.81 -26.83 1.00
CA LYS A 16 -1.62 -25.72 1.49
C LYS A 16 -0.72 -24.48 1.46
N LYS A 17 -1.18 -23.43 0.77
CA LYS A 17 -0.66 -22.08 0.98
C LYS A 17 -0.63 -21.90 2.51
N GLY A 18 0.51 -21.49 3.07
CA GLY A 18 0.63 -21.33 4.53
C GLY A 18 -0.44 -20.36 5.07
N GLN A 19 -0.33 -19.92 6.32
CA GLN A 19 -1.15 -18.78 6.80
C GLN A 19 -0.77 -17.44 6.12
N GLY A 20 -0.45 -17.46 4.83
CA GLY A 20 0.09 -16.35 4.07
C GLY A 20 -0.70 -15.08 4.33
N GLY A 21 0.00 -14.06 4.81
CA GLY A 21 -0.53 -12.72 4.96
C GLY A 21 -0.77 -12.11 3.58
N SER A 22 -1.82 -11.33 3.47
CA SER A 22 -2.08 -10.51 2.28
C SER A 22 -1.78 -9.06 2.61
N LEU A 23 -0.93 -8.43 1.80
CA LEU A 23 -0.67 -7.00 1.85
C LEU A 23 -1.39 -6.36 0.67
N MET A 24 -2.20 -5.35 0.93
CA MET A 24 -2.75 -4.54 -0.16
C MET A 24 -2.09 -3.17 -0.14
N VAL A 25 -1.64 -2.72 -1.30
CA VAL A 25 -0.94 -1.44 -1.48
C VAL A 25 -1.72 -0.57 -2.45
N SER A 26 -1.90 0.70 -2.11
CA SER A 26 -2.44 1.73 -2.98
C SER A 26 -1.35 2.77 -3.21
N ASP A 27 -1.06 3.09 -4.47
CA ASP A 27 -0.08 4.10 -4.83
C ASP A 27 -0.70 5.17 -5.75
N LEU A 28 -0.09 6.36 -5.77
CA LEU A 28 -0.44 7.43 -6.69
C LEU A 28 0.74 7.64 -7.65
N VAL A 29 0.49 7.54 -8.95
CA VAL A 29 1.54 7.60 -9.97
C VAL A 29 1.23 8.72 -10.95
N PHE A 30 2.22 9.58 -11.20
CA PHE A 30 2.16 10.70 -12.10
C PHE A 30 3.06 10.51 -13.33
N PRO A 31 2.67 11.02 -14.50
CA PRO A 31 3.49 10.90 -15.71
C PRO A 31 4.88 11.55 -15.61
N CYS A 32 5.03 12.61 -14.82
CA CYS A 32 6.26 13.39 -14.76
C CYS A 32 7.35 12.81 -13.84
N HIS A 33 6.99 12.05 -12.81
CA HIS A 33 7.96 11.56 -11.81
C HIS A 33 7.62 10.17 -11.22
N GLY A 34 6.60 9.49 -11.74
CA GLY A 34 6.21 8.17 -11.23
C GLY A 34 5.47 8.29 -9.90
N SER A 35 5.79 7.42 -8.94
CA SER A 35 5.13 7.42 -7.63
C SER A 35 5.27 8.77 -6.92
N LEU A 36 4.18 9.22 -6.32
CA LEU A 36 4.12 10.49 -5.60
C LEU A 36 4.93 10.40 -4.30
N LYS A 37 6.18 10.87 -4.35
CA LYS A 37 7.16 10.80 -3.27
C LYS A 37 8.02 12.05 -3.20
N LEU A 38 8.35 12.47 -1.98
CA LEU A 38 9.34 13.52 -1.70
C LEU A 38 10.73 12.90 -1.61
N ASP A 39 11.75 13.71 -1.89
CA ASP A 39 13.11 13.38 -1.47
C ASP A 39 13.28 13.55 0.05
N GLU A 40 14.30 12.92 0.62
CA GLU A 40 14.51 12.93 2.08
C GLU A 40 14.81 14.32 2.67
N ASN A 41 15.42 15.22 1.89
CA ASN A 41 15.76 16.56 2.36
C ASN A 41 14.49 17.42 2.42
N LEU A 42 13.69 17.40 1.35
CA LEU A 42 12.42 18.11 1.26
C LEU A 42 11.39 17.56 2.26
N THR A 43 11.41 16.24 2.50
CA THR A 43 10.60 15.61 3.55
C THR A 43 10.90 16.21 4.92
N LYS A 44 12.20 16.35 5.27
CA LYS A 44 12.63 16.93 6.56
C LYS A 44 12.29 18.41 6.65
N GLU A 45 12.48 19.16 5.57
CA GLU A 45 12.18 20.59 5.50
C GLU A 45 10.69 20.86 5.69
N LEU A 46 9.83 20.10 5.01
CA LEU A 46 8.38 20.30 5.03
C LEU A 46 7.67 19.57 6.17
N GLY A 47 8.36 18.65 6.86
CA GLY A 47 7.76 17.83 7.92
C GLY A 47 6.66 16.89 7.42
N LEU A 48 6.78 16.42 6.18
CA LEU A 48 5.76 15.59 5.49
C LEU A 48 6.13 14.11 5.46
N HIS A 49 5.23 13.28 4.94
CA HIS A 49 5.52 11.89 4.63
C HIS A 49 6.39 11.78 3.36
N VAL A 50 7.33 10.83 3.34
CA VAL A 50 8.18 10.56 2.17
C VAL A 50 7.36 10.07 0.98
N ASP A 51 6.40 9.16 1.19
CA ASP A 51 5.55 8.63 0.12
C ASP A 51 4.06 8.76 0.43
N ALA A 52 3.28 8.89 -0.65
CA ALA A 52 1.83 8.93 -0.58
C ALA A 52 1.18 7.53 -0.55
N SER A 53 1.97 6.45 -0.56
CA SER A 53 1.45 5.09 -0.64
C SER A 53 0.68 4.70 0.63
N GLY A 54 -0.36 3.91 0.45
CA GLY A 54 -1.21 3.37 1.51
C GLY A 54 -1.04 1.86 1.56
N ILE A 55 -0.87 1.32 2.75
CA ILE A 55 -0.70 -0.12 2.98
C ILE A 55 -1.77 -0.56 3.97
N ILE A 56 -2.45 -1.67 3.67
CA ILE A 56 -3.31 -2.36 4.63
C ILE A 56 -2.93 -3.83 4.73
N GLU A 57 -2.90 -4.34 5.95
CA GLU A 57 -2.76 -5.77 6.21
C GLU A 57 -4.16 -6.41 6.16
N SER A 58 -4.39 -7.28 5.19
CA SER A 58 -5.72 -7.86 5.00
C SER A 58 -5.94 -9.08 5.89
N GLY A 59 -7.13 -9.13 6.50
CA GLY A 59 -7.56 -10.24 7.36
C GLY A 59 -8.57 -9.82 8.43
N LYS A 60 -9.34 -10.79 8.94
CA LYS A 60 -10.37 -10.58 9.97
C LYS A 60 -9.81 -10.03 11.30
N ASN A 61 -8.53 -10.25 11.57
CA ASN A 61 -7.80 -9.80 12.76
C ASN A 61 -6.71 -8.76 12.41
N ALA A 62 -6.82 -8.12 11.25
CA ALA A 62 -5.90 -7.09 10.76
C ALA A 62 -6.71 -5.85 10.35
N ASP A 63 -6.26 -5.07 9.37
CA ASP A 63 -6.95 -3.86 8.90
C ASP A 63 -8.23 -4.16 8.11
N GLY A 64 -8.49 -5.43 7.81
CA GLY A 64 -9.66 -5.88 7.04
C GLY A 64 -9.43 -5.73 5.54
N TYR A 65 -10.18 -4.83 4.90
CA TYR A 65 -10.12 -4.56 3.46
C TYR A 65 -10.27 -3.05 3.20
N TRP A 66 -9.95 -2.61 1.98
CA TRP A 66 -10.04 -1.19 1.61
C TRP A 66 -11.48 -0.65 1.74
N LYS A 67 -11.66 0.33 2.62
CA LYS A 67 -12.88 1.14 2.71
C LYS A 67 -12.64 2.53 2.12
N GLY A 68 -13.72 3.22 1.72
CA GLY A 68 -13.65 4.58 1.16
C GLY A 68 -12.83 5.53 2.04
N ASP A 69 -13.00 5.45 3.36
CA ASP A 69 -12.30 6.29 4.33
C ASP A 69 -10.78 6.15 4.29
N TYR A 70 -10.25 4.98 3.94
CA TYR A 70 -8.80 4.79 3.80
C TYR A 70 -8.27 5.59 2.61
N LYS A 71 -9.00 5.61 1.49
CA LYS A 71 -8.64 6.40 0.30
C LYS A 71 -8.71 7.89 0.59
N VAL A 72 -9.77 8.33 1.26
CA VAL A 72 -9.93 9.74 1.67
C VAL A 72 -8.78 10.14 2.57
N ARG A 73 -8.47 9.35 3.62
CA ARG A 73 -7.34 9.61 4.51
C ARG A 73 -5.99 9.63 3.79
N GLN A 74 -5.74 8.69 2.88
CA GLN A 74 -4.51 8.66 2.10
C GLN A 74 -4.37 9.95 1.27
N ARG A 75 -5.45 10.38 0.61
CA ARG A 75 -5.46 11.62 -0.17
C ARG A 75 -5.23 12.85 0.68
N THR A 76 -6.04 13.04 1.71
CA THR A 76 -6.02 14.27 2.50
C THR A 76 -4.79 14.39 3.40
N LYS A 77 -4.27 13.27 3.91
CA LYS A 77 -3.14 13.30 4.87
C LYS A 77 -1.78 13.08 4.22
N LYS A 78 -1.71 12.47 3.03
CA LYS A 78 -0.44 12.20 2.37
C LYS A 78 -0.37 12.82 0.97
N ALA A 79 -1.28 12.45 0.08
CA ALA A 79 -1.13 12.80 -1.34
C ALA A 79 -1.20 14.31 -1.59
N LEU A 80 -2.19 15.01 -1.03
CA LEU A 80 -2.33 16.46 -1.21
C LEU A 80 -1.10 17.23 -0.69
N PRO A 81 -0.67 17.05 0.58
CA PRO A 81 0.53 17.72 1.07
C PRO A 81 1.80 17.43 0.26
N ILE A 82 2.01 16.17 -0.14
CA ILE A 82 3.19 15.78 -0.93
C ILE A 82 3.14 16.42 -2.32
N PHE A 83 1.97 16.43 -2.97
CA PHE A 83 1.80 17.05 -4.28
C PHE A 83 2.10 18.54 -4.23
N GLU A 84 1.55 19.26 -3.25
CA GLU A 84 1.78 20.70 -3.08
C GLU A 84 3.25 21.00 -2.74
N GLY A 85 3.92 20.15 -1.97
CA GLY A 85 5.35 20.24 -1.70
C GLY A 85 6.22 20.08 -2.96
N LEU A 86 5.87 19.16 -3.86
CA LEU A 86 6.56 18.96 -5.15
C LEU A 86 6.22 20.03 -6.19
N HIS A 87 5.02 20.62 -6.08
CA HIS A 87 4.44 21.50 -7.07
C HIS A 87 3.99 22.81 -6.44
N LEU A 88 4.95 23.61 -5.95
CA LEU A 88 4.76 24.86 -5.20
C LEU A 88 3.84 25.92 -5.84
N ARG A 89 3.43 25.76 -7.10
CA ARG A 89 2.52 26.68 -7.83
C ARG A 89 1.17 26.05 -8.19
N TYR A 90 0.92 24.82 -7.78
CA TYR A 90 -0.26 24.06 -8.17
C TYR A 90 -0.98 23.55 -6.93
N THR A 91 -2.30 23.63 -6.96
CA THR A 91 -3.16 22.97 -5.97
C THR A 91 -3.58 21.62 -6.52
N GLY A 92 -3.41 20.57 -5.71
CA GLY A 92 -3.90 19.25 -6.07
C GLY A 92 -5.40 19.15 -5.81
N ASP A 93 -6.15 18.56 -6.74
CA ASP A 93 -7.50 18.07 -6.48
C ASP A 93 -7.60 16.63 -6.98
N PHE A 94 -8.05 15.74 -6.11
CA PHE A 94 -8.06 14.30 -6.33
C PHE A 94 -9.48 13.76 -6.09
N PHE A 95 -10.24 13.56 -7.17
CA PHE A 95 -11.61 13.00 -7.16
C PHE A 95 -11.66 11.55 -6.69
#